data_AF-A0ABD5UB94-F1
#
_entry.id   AF-A0ABD5UB94-F1
#
_cell.length_a   1.000
_cell.length_b   1.000
_cell.length_c   1.000
_cell.angle_alpha   90.00
_cell.angle_beta   90.00
_cell.angle_gamma   90.00
#
_symmetry.space_group_name_H-M   'P 1'
#
loop_
_entity.id
_entity.type
_entity.pdbx_description
1 polymer ?
#
loop_
_entity_poly.entity_id
_entity_poly.type
_entity_poly.pdbx_seq_one_letter_code
_entity_poly.pdbx_strand_id
1 'polypeptide(L)'
;MRSILSTGERAVADRLAAGDSRETIAADRDTSVEAVEKAAARIEAKTERAFATLAESHVTEDVLETLDDETRATLRERLAGL
;
A
#
# COMPACT_ATOMS: atom_id res chain seq x y z
N MET A 1 -9.39 -2.03 -8.99
CA MET A 1 -9.40 -2.31 -7.54
C MET A 1 -9.48 -0.99 -6.75
N ARG A 2 -10.37 -0.86 -5.75
CA ARG A 2 -10.43 0.35 -4.90
C ARG A 2 -9.45 0.17 -3.73
N SER A 3 -8.38 0.96 -3.69
CA SER A 3 -7.40 0.92 -2.61
C SER A 3 -7.91 1.64 -1.36
N ILE A 4 -7.54 1.14 -0.18
CA ILE A 4 -7.80 1.76 1.12
C ILE A 4 -6.92 3.00 1.37
N LEU A 5 -5.90 3.19 0.53
CA LEU A 5 -5.07 4.39 0.52
C LEU A 5 -5.82 5.50 -0.23
N SER A 6 -5.83 6.68 0.39
CA SER A 6 -6.22 7.92 -0.27
C SER A 6 -5.33 8.21 -1.48
N THR A 7 -5.79 9.09 -2.38
CA THR A 7 -4.98 9.51 -3.54
C THR A 7 -3.62 10.09 -3.13
N GLY A 8 -3.58 10.87 -2.04
CA GLY A 8 -2.33 11.43 -1.52
C GLY A 8 -1.37 10.37 -0.99
N GLU A 9 -1.88 9.40 -0.22
CA GLU A 9 -1.08 8.27 0.29
C GLU A 9 -0.57 7.39 -0.86
N ARG A 10 -1.40 7.14 -1.88
CA ARG A 10 -0.99 6.35 -3.04
C ARG A 10 0.17 7.02 -3.79
N ALA A 11 0.05 8.32 -4.05
CA ALA A 11 1.13 9.06 -4.69
C ALA A 11 2.43 9.06 -3.87
N VAL A 12 2.35 9.08 -2.53
CA VAL A 12 3.54 8.91 -1.68
C VAL A 12 4.11 7.49 -1.77
N ALA A 13 3.26 6.47 -1.71
CA ALA A 13 3.67 5.07 -1.81
C ALA A 13 4.36 4.76 -3.15
N ASP A 14 3.80 5.24 -4.27
CA ASP A 14 4.34 5.02 -5.61
C ASP A 14 5.75 5.62 -5.75
N ARG A 15 5.97 6.82 -5.20
CA ARG A 15 7.29 7.47 -5.22
C ARG A 15 8.31 6.80 -4.31
N LEU A 16 7.91 6.39 -3.12
CA LEU A 16 8.77 5.61 -2.23
C LEU A 16 9.17 4.28 -2.89
N ALA A 17 8.24 3.62 -3.58
CA ALA A 17 8.51 2.38 -4.32
C ALA A 17 9.45 2.61 -5.52
N ALA A 18 9.43 3.80 -6.13
CA ALA A 18 10.37 4.20 -7.18
C ALA A 18 11.77 4.57 -6.65
N GLY A 19 11.97 4.60 -5.32
CA GLY A 19 13.26 4.89 -4.69
C GLY A 19 13.48 6.37 -4.37
N ASP A 20 12.46 7.23 -4.47
CA ASP A 20 12.59 8.64 -4.13
C ASP A 20 12.79 8.84 -2.61
N SER A 21 13.64 9.81 -2.25
CA SER A 21 13.82 10.21 -0.85
C SER A 21 12.59 10.96 -0.32
N ARG A 22 12.39 10.93 1.00
CA ARG A 22 11.27 11.64 1.65
C ARG A 22 11.39 13.15 1.45
N GLU A 23 12.61 13.65 1.43
CA GLU A 23 12.98 15.04 1.14
C GLU A 23 12.57 15.44 -0.28
N THR A 24 12.87 14.60 -1.27
CA THR A 24 12.45 14.82 -2.67
C THR A 24 10.92 14.84 -2.78
N ILE A 25 10.24 13.89 -2.15
CA ILE A 25 8.77 13.83 -2.16
C ILE A 25 8.16 15.05 -1.49
N ALA A 26 8.74 15.50 -0.36
CA ALA A 26 8.27 16.67 0.38
C ALA A 26 8.42 17.95 -0.45
N ALA A 27 9.59 18.14 -1.07
CA ALA A 27 9.88 19.29 -1.93
C ALA A 27 8.92 19.39 -3.12
N ASP A 28 8.76 18.30 -3.88
CA ASP A 28 7.90 18.30 -5.08
C ASP A 28 6.41 18.46 -4.77
N ARG A 29 5.99 18.09 -3.56
CA ARG A 29 4.59 18.21 -3.09
C ARG A 29 4.33 19.50 -2.32
N ASP A 30 5.32 20.38 -2.22
CA ASP A 30 5.27 21.61 -1.42
C ASP A 30 4.75 21.35 0.01
N THR A 31 5.38 20.39 0.69
CA THR A 31 5.00 19.95 2.04
C THR A 31 6.23 19.65 2.90
N SER A 32 6.03 19.31 4.18
CA SER A 32 7.12 18.95 5.08
C SER A 32 7.49 17.47 4.99
N VAL A 33 8.75 17.15 5.30
CA VAL A 33 9.22 15.76 5.44
C VAL A 33 8.39 15.01 6.48
N GLU A 34 8.07 15.66 7.61
CA GLU A 34 7.19 15.10 8.65
C GLU A 34 5.81 14.69 8.11
N ALA A 35 5.23 15.48 7.19
CA ALA A 35 3.95 15.14 6.58
C ALA A 35 4.05 13.89 5.68
N VAL A 36 5.18 13.72 4.97
CA VAL A 36 5.47 12.52 4.17
C VAL A 36 5.69 11.30 5.07
N GLU A 37 6.45 11.43 6.15
CA GLU A 37 6.65 10.38 7.15
C GLU A 37 5.32 9.93 7.76
N LYS A 38 4.48 10.89 8.16
CA LYS A 38 3.14 10.59 8.67
C LYS A 38 2.26 9.90 7.65
N ALA A 39 2.40 10.23 6.36
CA ALA A 39 1.72 9.50 5.29
C ALA A 39 2.24 8.07 5.17
N ALA A 40 3.56 7.86 5.20
CA ALA A 40 4.18 6.53 5.17
C ALA A 40 3.72 5.65 6.36
N ALA A 41 3.73 6.19 7.58
CA ALA A 41 3.25 5.48 8.77
C ALA A 41 1.77 5.10 8.66
N ARG A 42 0.93 5.97 8.08
CA ARG A 42 -0.48 5.64 7.82
C ARG A 42 -0.66 4.54 6.78
N ILE A 43 0.19 4.49 5.76
CA ILE A 43 0.17 3.44 4.73
C ILE A 43 0.50 2.08 5.37
N GLU A 44 1.54 2.03 6.22
CA GLU A 44 1.93 0.84 6.96
C GLU A 44 0.79 0.35 7.87
N ALA A 45 0.27 1.21 8.75
CA ALA A 45 -0.82 0.87 9.66
C ALA A 45 -2.12 0.48 8.93
N LYS A 46 -2.34 0.96 7.70
CA LYS A 46 -3.47 0.53 6.85
C LYS A 46 -3.24 -0.86 6.29
N THR A 47 -2.03 -1.12 5.81
CA THR A 47 -1.62 -2.42 5.27
C THR A 47 -1.68 -3.51 6.33
N GLU A 48 -1.15 -3.25 7.53
CA GLU A 48 -1.23 -4.19 8.66
C GLU A 48 -2.67 -4.54 9.02
N ARG A 49 -3.56 -3.54 9.11
CA ARG A 49 -4.98 -3.77 9.37
C ARG A 49 -5.65 -4.58 8.26
N ALA A 50 -5.27 -4.34 7.00
CA ALA A 50 -5.78 -5.13 5.89
C ALA A 50 -5.35 -6.60 6.00
N PHE A 51 -4.10 -6.87 6.37
CA PHE A 51 -3.62 -8.23 6.61
C PHE A 51 -4.31 -8.91 7.79
N ALA A 52 -4.47 -8.22 8.92
CA ALA A 52 -5.22 -8.73 10.06
C ALA A 52 -6.67 -9.07 9.66
N THR A 53 -7.32 -8.18 8.90
CA THR A 53 -8.68 -8.39 8.39
C THR A 53 -8.75 -9.62 7.47
N LEU A 54 -7.77 -9.78 6.57
CA LEU A 54 -7.71 -10.94 5.67
C LEU A 54 -7.54 -12.26 6.45
N ALA A 55 -6.74 -12.26 7.51
CA ALA A 55 -6.50 -13.43 8.35
C ALA A 55 -7.74 -13.86 9.16
N GLU A 56 -8.58 -12.91 9.57
CA GLU A 56 -9.79 -13.18 10.37
C GLU A 56 -11.05 -13.40 9.52
N SER A 57 -11.01 -13.01 8.25
CA SER A 57 -12.19 -12.98 7.38
C SER A 57 -12.57 -14.37 6.83
N HIS A 58 -13.82 -14.76 7.05
CA HIS A 58 -14.41 -15.99 6.52
C HIS A 58 -14.67 -15.97 5.00
N VAL A 59 -14.62 -14.80 4.36
CA VAL A 59 -14.83 -14.64 2.90
C VAL A 59 -13.52 -14.52 2.12
N THR A 60 -12.37 -14.68 2.78
CA THR A 60 -11.07 -14.48 2.13
C THR A 60 -10.86 -15.45 0.96
N GLU A 61 -11.25 -16.72 1.12
CA GLU A 61 -11.16 -17.72 0.05
C GLU A 61 -12.04 -17.33 -1.16
N ASP A 62 -13.30 -16.94 -0.91
CA ASP A 62 -14.22 -16.48 -1.96
C ASP A 62 -13.65 -15.28 -2.73
N VAL A 63 -13.06 -14.31 -2.02
CA VAL A 63 -12.44 -13.13 -2.66
C VAL A 63 -11.23 -13.55 -3.51
N LEU A 64 -10.39 -14.47 -3.04
CA LEU A 64 -9.23 -14.95 -3.79
C LEU A 64 -9.60 -15.67 -5.10
N GLU A 65 -10.74 -16.34 -5.13
CA GLU A 65 -11.27 -16.97 -6.35
C GLU A 65 -11.69 -15.95 -7.41
N THR A 66 -12.16 -14.77 -6.98
CA THR A 66 -12.59 -13.69 -7.89
C THR A 66 -11.45 -12.84 -8.45
N LEU A 67 -10.22 -13.01 -7.97
CA LEU A 67 -9.06 -12.26 -8.47
C LEU A 67 -8.71 -12.69 -9.90
N ASP A 68 -8.47 -11.71 -10.77
CA ASP A 68 -7.85 -11.96 -12.07
C ASP A 68 -6.40 -12.45 -11.92
N ASP A 69 -5.90 -13.11 -12.97
CA ASP A 69 -4.58 -13.75 -12.95
C ASP A 69 -3.43 -12.76 -12.75
N GLU A 70 -3.57 -11.53 -13.27
CA GLU A 70 -2.57 -10.47 -13.12
C GLU A 70 -2.47 -9.99 -11.67
N THR A 71 -3.61 -9.73 -11.04
CA THR A 71 -3.68 -9.33 -9.62
C THR A 71 -3.16 -10.45 -8.74
N ARG A 72 -3.53 -11.70 -9.04
CA ARG A 72 -3.05 -12.88 -8.31
C ARG A 72 -1.52 -13.05 -8.44
N ALA A 73 -0.97 -12.88 -9.63
CA ALA A 73 0.48 -12.94 -9.86
C ALA A 73 1.22 -11.84 -9.08
N THR A 74 0.71 -10.60 -9.15
CA THR A 74 1.27 -9.45 -8.42
C THR A 74 1.28 -9.69 -6.91
N LEU A 75 0.17 -10.17 -6.34
CA LEU A 75 0.08 -10.46 -4.91
C LEU A 75 1.06 -11.57 -4.50
N ARG A 76 1.20 -12.62 -5.32
CA ARG A 76 2.18 -13.68 -5.07
C ARG A 76 3.61 -13.14 -5.08
N GLU A 77 3.99 -12.33 -6.06
CA GLU A 77 5.33 -11.74 -6.13
C GLU A 77 5.62 -10.88 -4.89
N ARG A 78 4.65 -10.07 -4.45
CA ARG A 78 4.78 -9.20 -3.28
C ARG A 78 4.87 -9.95 -1.96
N LEU A 79 4.19 -11.10 -1.85
CA LEU A 79 4.16 -11.92 -0.64
C LEU A 79 5.21 -13.04 -0.61
N ALA A 80 5.79 -13.41 -1.76
CA ALA A 80 6.82 -14.46 -1.85
C ALA A 80 8.13 -14.13 -1.10
N GLY A 81 8.26 -12.90 -0.57
CA GLY A 81 9.32 -12.52 0.36
C GLY A 81 9.09 -12.91 1.83
N LEU A 82 7.96 -13.56 2.15
CA LEU A 82 7.69 -14.23 3.45
C LEU A 82 8.31 -15.64 3.47
#